data_AF-A0A6P1MI93-F1
#
_entry.id   AF-A0A6P1MI93-F1
#
_cell.length_a   1.000
_cell.length_b   1.000
_cell.length_c   1.000
_cell.angle_alpha   90.00
_cell.angle_beta   90.00
_cell.angle_gamma   90.00
#
_symmetry.space_group_name_H-M   'P 1'
#
loop_
_entity.id
_entity.type
_entity.pdbx_description
1 polymer ?
#
loop_
_entity_poly.entity_id
_entity_poly.type
_entity_poly.pdbx_seq_one_letter_code
_entity_poly.pdbx_strand_id
1 'polypeptide(L)'
;MGGISNTDKNITLDDFIKKSVERYKNRKMVVNLEVNGDLIPFNRPSEYDLLRYIDDTARAIEWDSNGKYTGQDSSKMFESSRDFVYATCKFMQDKELQKAFEVTEPTDVVVKICGVEGTLELAAKIKEAFDGDRLATEVDNIIKN
;
A
#
# COMPACT_ATOMS: atom_id res chain seq x y z
N MET A 1 -17.25 -33.48 -35.54
CA MET A 1 -17.17 -33.14 -34.10
C MET A 1 -16.06 -32.13 -33.97
N GLY A 2 -16.20 -30.90 -33.52
CA GLY A 2 -17.25 -30.09 -32.90
C GLY A 2 -16.50 -28.80 -32.55
N GLY A 3 -17.02 -27.65 -32.97
CA GLY A 3 -16.25 -26.43 -33.18
C GLY A 3 -15.55 -25.87 -31.94
N ILE A 4 -14.36 -25.33 -32.16
CA ILE A 4 -13.76 -24.32 -31.29
C ILE A 4 -14.46 -23.00 -31.66
N SER A 5 -15.29 -22.47 -30.76
CA SER A 5 -15.69 -21.06 -30.80
C SER A 5 -15.46 -20.46 -29.42
N ASN A 6 -14.22 -20.02 -29.15
CA ASN A 6 -14.04 -18.94 -28.19
C ASN A 6 -14.65 -17.69 -28.82
N THR A 7 -15.88 -17.39 -28.42
CA THR A 7 -16.50 -16.10 -28.72
C THR A 7 -16.11 -15.18 -27.59
N ASP A 8 -15.18 -14.26 -27.85
CA ASP A 8 -14.96 -13.08 -27.03
C ASP A 8 -16.28 -12.31 -26.95
N LYS A 9 -17.06 -12.59 -25.90
CA LYS A 9 -18.31 -11.87 -25.65
C LYS A 9 -17.94 -10.50 -25.09
N ASN A 10 -18.07 -9.48 -25.92
CA ASN A 10 -18.06 -8.09 -25.47
C ASN A 10 -19.09 -7.91 -24.35
N ILE A 11 -18.62 -7.48 -23.18
CA ILE A 11 -19.48 -7.14 -22.04
C ILE A 11 -20.28 -5.87 -22.34
N THR A 12 -21.48 -5.74 -21.78
CA THR A 12 -22.23 -4.49 -21.85
C THR A 12 -21.64 -3.44 -20.90
N LEU A 13 -21.99 -2.16 -21.09
CA LEU A 13 -21.61 -1.10 -20.15
C LEU A 13 -22.16 -1.37 -18.75
N ASP A 14 -23.39 -1.87 -18.64
CA ASP A 14 -24.01 -2.22 -17.35
C ASP A 14 -23.26 -3.37 -16.65
N ASP A 15 -22.85 -4.39 -17.42
CA ASP A 15 -22.02 -5.48 -16.90
C ASP A 15 -20.64 -4.97 -16.43
N PHE A 16 -20.03 -4.06 -17.19
CA PHE A 16 -18.76 -3.45 -16.81
C PHE A 16 -18.86 -2.63 -15.53
N ILE A 17 -19.89 -1.78 -15.41
CA ILE A 17 -20.16 -0.98 -14.21
C ILE A 17 -20.37 -1.89 -13.01
N LYS A 18 -21.23 -2.91 -13.15
CA LYS A 18 -21.52 -3.86 -12.07
C LYS A 18 -20.26 -4.58 -11.59
N LYS A 19 -19.50 -5.17 -12.51
CA LYS A 19 -18.25 -5.88 -12.20
C LYS A 19 -17.23 -4.96 -11.52
N SER A 20 -17.10 -3.73 -11.99
CA SER A 20 -16.16 -2.74 -11.43
C SER A 20 -16.54 -2.34 -10.01
N VAL A 21 -17.82 -2.10 -9.75
CA VAL A 21 -18.31 -1.76 -8.40
C VAL A 21 -18.20 -2.94 -7.44
N GLU A 22 -18.55 -4.15 -7.87
CA GLU A 22 -18.40 -5.37 -7.06
C GLU A 22 -16.94 -5.61 -6.70
N ARG A 23 -16.03 -5.49 -7.68
CA ARG A 23 -14.58 -5.58 -7.47
C ARG A 23 -14.09 -4.56 -6.44
N TYR A 24 -14.52 -3.30 -6.59
CA TYR A 24 -14.18 -2.25 -5.64
C TYR A 24 -14.67 -2.59 -4.23
N LYS A 25 -15.94 -3.00 -4.07
CA LYS A 25 -16.51 -3.32 -2.75
C LYS A 25 -15.86 -4.51 -2.06
N ASN A 26 -15.36 -5.50 -2.82
CA ASN A 26 -14.81 -6.74 -2.29
C ASN A 26 -13.31 -6.68 -1.97
N ARG A 27 -12.65 -5.55 -2.23
CA ARG A 27 -11.22 -5.42 -1.93
C ARG A 27 -10.94 -5.46 -0.43
N LYS A 28 -9.75 -5.89 -0.07
CA LYS A 28 -9.27 -5.85 1.31
C LYS A 28 -9.16 -4.39 1.78
N MET A 29 -9.94 -4.05 2.80
CA MET A 29 -10.00 -2.69 3.37
C MET A 29 -9.18 -2.52 4.64
N VAL A 30 -8.88 -3.62 5.34
CA VAL A 30 -8.10 -3.61 6.58
C VAL A 30 -7.16 -4.82 6.60
N VAL A 31 -5.96 -4.65 7.14
CA VAL A 31 -5.03 -5.73 7.47
C VAL A 31 -4.56 -5.56 8.91
N ASN A 32 -4.47 -6.66 9.66
CA ASN A 32 -3.85 -6.66 10.97
C ASN A 32 -2.38 -7.07 10.81
N LEU A 33 -1.46 -6.25 11.29
CA LEU A 33 -0.02 -6.50 11.26
C LEU A 33 0.55 -6.42 12.67
N GLU A 34 1.57 -7.23 12.95
CA GLU A 34 2.24 -7.23 14.24
C GLU A 34 3.13 -5.99 14.41
N VAL A 35 2.95 -5.27 15.51
CA VAL A 35 3.76 -4.14 15.95
C VAL A 35 4.05 -4.35 17.44
N ASN A 36 5.32 -4.50 17.79
CA ASN A 36 5.77 -4.73 19.18
C ASN A 36 5.05 -5.90 19.89
N GLY A 37 4.71 -6.96 19.15
CA GLY A 37 4.03 -8.15 19.67
C GLY A 37 2.49 -8.07 19.66
N ASP A 38 1.92 -6.91 19.32
CA ASP A 38 0.47 -6.72 19.25
C ASP A 38 -0.02 -6.62 17.79
N LEU A 39 -1.22 -7.15 17.51
CA LEU A 39 -1.85 -7.03 16.19
C LEU A 39 -2.59 -5.71 16.06
N ILE A 40 -2.08 -4.83 15.19
CA ILE A 40 -2.62 -3.49 14.97
C ILE A 40 -3.33 -3.43 13.60
N PRO A 41 -4.54 -2.83 13.52
CA PRO A 41 -5.26 -2.67 12.26
C PRO A 41 -4.72 -1.50 11.43
N PHE A 42 -4.41 -1.79 10.17
CA PHE A 42 -4.05 -0.82 9.14
C PHE A 42 -5.14 -0.79 8.08
N ASN A 43 -5.65 0.39 7.79
CA ASN A 43 -6.67 0.61 6.76
C ASN A 43 -6.01 0.72 5.39
N ARG A 44 -6.74 0.32 4.35
CA ARG A 44 -6.31 0.49 2.97
C ARG A 44 -6.03 1.97 2.72
N PRO A 45 -4.81 2.33 2.28
CA PRO A 45 -4.50 3.71 1.91
C PRO A 45 -5.38 4.14 0.73
N SER A 46 -5.47 5.45 0.50
CA SER A 46 -6.00 5.93 -0.77
C SER A 46 -5.06 5.49 -1.91
N GLU A 47 -5.59 5.37 -3.13
CA GLU A 47 -4.75 5.07 -4.30
C GLU A 47 -3.68 6.15 -4.49
N TYR A 48 -3.98 7.40 -4.14
CA TYR A 48 -3.01 8.50 -4.16
C TYR A 48 -1.89 8.29 -3.14
N ASP A 49 -2.20 7.92 -1.89
CA ASP A 49 -1.16 7.70 -0.86
C ASP A 49 -0.29 6.49 -1.20
N LEU A 50 -0.87 5.43 -1.75
CA LEU A 50 -0.13 4.25 -2.21
C LEU A 50 0.80 4.59 -3.36
N LEU A 51 0.31 5.31 -4.38
CA LEU A 51 1.13 5.73 -5.51
C LEU A 51 2.23 6.71 -5.08
N ARG A 52 1.92 7.66 -4.20
CA ARG A 52 2.90 8.60 -3.65
C ARG A 52 4.02 7.85 -2.93
N TYR A 53 3.68 6.89 -2.06
CA TYR A 53 4.67 6.06 -1.39
C TYR A 53 5.57 5.29 -2.37
N ILE A 54 4.98 4.66 -3.40
CA ILE A 54 5.74 3.92 -4.42
C ILE A 54 6.68 4.86 -5.20
N ASP A 55 6.17 6.02 -5.61
CA ASP A 55 6.94 7.00 -6.39
C ASP A 55 8.08 7.62 -5.56
N ASP A 56 7.80 8.01 -4.31
CA ASP A 56 8.80 8.60 -3.42
C ASP A 56 9.90 7.61 -3.06
N THR A 57 9.54 6.35 -2.78
CA THR A 57 10.54 5.30 -2.50
C THR A 57 11.35 4.94 -3.73
N ALA A 58 10.75 4.94 -4.93
CA ALA A 58 11.50 4.74 -6.18
C ALA A 58 12.45 5.91 -6.48
N ARG A 59 12.03 7.16 -6.25
CA ARG A 59 12.87 8.36 -6.42
C ARG A 59 13.97 8.49 -5.39
N ALA A 60 13.85 7.81 -4.26
CA ALA A 60 14.93 7.72 -3.29
C ALA A 60 16.06 6.79 -3.75
N ILE A 61 15.87 5.98 -4.80
CA ILE A 61 16.93 5.16 -5.39
C ILE A 61 17.78 6.02 -6.34
N GLU A 62 19.09 6.01 -6.12
CA GLU A 62 20.05 6.75 -6.93
C GLU A 62 20.66 5.87 -8.02
N TRP A 63 20.69 6.40 -9.24
CA TRP A 63 21.23 5.74 -10.42
C TRP A 63 22.27 6.64 -11.09
N ASP A 64 23.33 6.05 -11.65
CA ASP A 64 24.27 6.78 -12.49
C ASP A 64 23.73 6.98 -13.92
N SER A 65 24.48 7.72 -14.75
CA SER A 65 24.13 7.99 -16.15
C SER A 65 24.06 6.74 -17.04
N ASN A 66 24.60 5.61 -16.57
CA ASN A 66 24.56 4.33 -17.27
C ASN A 66 23.43 3.43 -16.76
N GLY A 67 22.60 3.93 -15.84
CA GLY A 67 21.50 3.17 -15.23
C GLY A 67 21.96 2.14 -14.20
N LYS A 68 23.17 2.30 -13.64
CA LYS A 68 23.66 1.44 -12.54
C LYS A 68 23.26 2.04 -11.20
N TYR A 69 22.80 1.18 -10.28
CA TYR A 69 22.51 1.56 -8.90
C TYR A 69 23.77 2.10 -8.21
N THR A 70 23.67 3.28 -7.62
CA THR A 70 24.76 3.95 -6.89
C THR A 70 24.48 4.12 -5.40
N GLY A 71 23.22 4.05 -4.99
CA GLY A 71 22.85 4.23 -3.59
C GLY A 71 21.36 4.47 -3.41
N GLN A 72 21.00 4.83 -2.18
CA GLN A 72 19.64 5.25 -1.85
C GLN A 72 19.66 6.36 -0.79
N ASP A 73 18.79 7.33 -0.95
CA ASP A 73 18.52 8.37 0.03
C ASP A 73 17.63 7.79 1.14
N SER A 74 18.30 7.28 2.18
CA SER A 74 17.62 6.61 3.30
C SER A 74 16.72 7.55 4.09
N SER A 75 17.02 8.85 4.12
CA SER A 75 16.17 9.85 4.76
C SER A 75 14.85 10.01 4.01
N LYS A 76 14.90 10.13 2.67
CA LYS A 76 13.67 10.20 1.86
C LYS A 76 12.84 8.92 1.93
N MET A 77 13.50 7.76 1.91
CA MET A 77 12.79 6.48 2.10
C MET A 77 12.07 6.46 3.44
N PHE A 78 12.76 6.85 4.51
CA PHE A 78 12.20 6.87 5.85
C PHE A 78 11.05 7.85 6.00
N GLU A 79 11.19 9.09 5.52
CA GLU A 79 10.12 10.10 5.58
C GLU A 79 8.86 9.61 4.85
N SER A 80 9.02 9.04 3.64
CA SER A 80 7.91 8.48 2.88
C SER A 80 7.25 7.29 3.60
N SER A 81 8.05 6.37 4.15
CA SER A 81 7.54 5.22 4.92
C SER A 81 6.80 5.66 6.20
N ARG A 82 7.34 6.63 6.93
CA ARG A 82 6.72 7.17 8.15
C ARG A 82 5.35 7.75 7.86
N ASP A 83 5.26 8.59 6.84
CA ASP A 83 4.01 9.27 6.48
C ASP A 83 2.98 8.26 5.94
N PHE A 84 3.41 7.24 5.20
CA PHE A 84 2.55 6.18 4.70
C PHE A 84 1.98 5.29 5.82
N VAL A 85 2.80 4.90 6.79
CA VAL A 85 2.37 4.14 7.97
C VAL A 85 1.38 4.98 8.80
N TYR A 86 1.70 6.26 9.04
CA TYR A 86 0.82 7.15 9.77
C TYR A 86 -0.54 7.31 9.09
N ALA A 87 -0.57 7.45 7.75
CA ALA A 87 -1.82 7.61 6.99
C ALA A 87 -2.76 6.39 7.09
N THR A 88 -2.20 5.19 7.29
CA THR A 88 -2.95 3.93 7.26
C THR A 88 -3.41 3.46 8.64
N CYS A 89 -2.79 3.92 9.73
CA CYS A 89 -3.12 3.47 11.09
C CYS A 89 -3.86 4.53 11.92
N LYS A 90 -5.11 4.23 12.32
CA LYS A 90 -5.91 5.15 13.16
C LYS A 90 -5.37 5.28 14.58
N PHE A 91 -4.74 4.24 15.12
CA PHE A 91 -4.17 4.29 16.47
C PHE A 91 -2.97 5.23 16.52
N MET A 92 -2.14 5.23 15.48
CA MET A 92 -1.01 6.18 15.38
C MET A 92 -1.49 7.63 15.16
N GLN A 93 -2.68 7.82 14.58
CA GLN A 93 -3.31 9.14 14.45
C GLN A 93 -3.98 9.64 15.75
N ASP A 94 -3.97 8.84 16.83
CA ASP A 94 -4.63 9.19 18.07
C ASP A 94 -3.92 10.35 18.80
N LYS A 95 -4.71 11.32 19.26
CA LYS A 95 -4.18 12.54 19.90
C LYS A 95 -3.68 12.29 21.32
N GLU A 96 -4.27 11.35 22.04
CA GLU A 96 -3.80 10.99 23.38
C GLU A 96 -2.45 10.28 23.28
N LEU A 97 -2.30 9.40 22.29
CA LEU A 97 -1.03 8.74 21.99
C LEU A 97 0.07 9.74 21.61
N GLN A 98 -0.24 10.69 20.72
CA GLN A 98 0.70 11.75 20.34
C GLN A 98 1.13 12.59 21.55
N LYS A 99 0.16 12.95 22.42
CA LYS A 99 0.46 13.69 23.64
C LYS A 99 1.30 12.87 24.62
N ALA A 100 1.03 11.57 24.77
CA ALA A 100 1.78 10.68 25.65
C ALA A 100 3.25 10.52 25.23
N PHE A 101 3.51 10.54 23.92
CA PHE A 101 4.88 10.50 23.37
C PHE A 101 5.55 11.87 23.23
N GLU A 102 4.85 12.95 23.59
CA GLU A 102 5.34 14.34 23.50
C GLU A 102 5.89 14.68 22.10
N VAL A 103 5.22 14.17 21.05
CA VAL A 103 5.67 14.42 19.67
C VAL A 103 5.30 15.81 19.20
N THR A 104 6.24 16.49 18.54
CA THR A 104 6.01 17.79 17.90
C THR A 104 5.27 17.60 16.58
N GLU A 105 5.75 16.68 15.75
CA GLU A 105 5.10 16.32 14.48
C GLU A 105 4.26 15.06 14.69
N PRO A 106 2.98 15.03 14.25
CA PRO A 106 2.10 13.88 14.48
C PRO A 106 2.66 12.56 13.94
N THR A 107 3.41 12.59 12.85
CA THR A 107 3.98 11.40 12.20
C THR A 107 5.15 10.80 12.99
N ASP A 108 5.79 11.55 13.88
CA ASP A 108 6.91 11.06 14.69
C ASP A 108 6.50 9.96 15.67
N VAL A 109 5.19 9.84 15.98
CA VAL A 109 4.64 8.75 16.78
C VAL A 109 4.98 7.37 16.19
N VAL A 110 5.03 7.26 14.85
CA VAL A 110 5.40 6.02 14.16
C VAL A 110 6.82 5.62 14.52
N VAL A 111 7.72 6.60 14.53
CA VAL A 111 9.14 6.39 14.82
C VAL A 111 9.35 6.06 16.30
N LYS A 112 8.59 6.69 17.19
CA LYS A 112 8.62 6.40 18.63
C LYS A 112 8.18 4.98 18.94
N ILE A 113 7.22 4.44 18.18
CA ILE A 113 6.69 3.08 18.38
C ILE A 113 7.57 2.04 17.69
N CYS A 114 7.95 2.27 16.43
CA CYS A 114 8.54 1.24 15.57
C CYS A 114 10.06 1.41 15.36
N GLY A 115 10.64 2.55 15.70
CA GLY A 115 12.01 2.91 15.30
C GLY A 115 12.14 3.13 13.79
N VAL A 116 13.35 3.43 13.32
CA VAL A 116 13.60 3.72 11.89
C VAL A 116 13.41 2.47 11.02
N GLU A 117 14.09 1.37 11.36
CA GLU A 117 14.03 0.12 10.61
C GLU A 117 12.63 -0.49 10.63
N GLY A 118 11.99 -0.55 11.81
CA GLY A 118 10.62 -1.05 11.92
C GLY A 118 9.61 -0.22 11.15
N THR A 119 9.83 1.09 11.01
CA THR A 119 8.98 1.95 10.16
C THR A 119 9.10 1.56 8.67
N LEU A 120 10.32 1.36 8.18
CA LEU A 120 10.57 0.96 6.79
C LEU A 120 9.94 -0.42 6.49
N GLU A 121 10.18 -1.40 7.37
CA GLU A 121 9.62 -2.74 7.23
C GLU A 121 8.08 -2.74 7.27
N LEU A 122 7.50 -2.00 8.21
CA LEU A 122 6.06 -1.93 8.37
C LEU A 122 5.40 -1.29 7.15
N ALA A 123 5.98 -0.22 6.60
CA ALA A 123 5.52 0.41 5.36
C ALA A 123 5.53 -0.57 4.18
N ALA A 124 6.61 -1.36 4.03
CA ALA A 124 6.71 -2.40 3.01
C ALA A 124 5.64 -3.49 3.16
N LYS A 125 5.40 -3.98 4.40
CA LYS A 125 4.36 -4.97 4.70
C LYS A 125 2.95 -4.45 4.41
N ILE A 126 2.67 -3.19 4.74
CA ILE A 126 1.38 -2.54 4.42
C ILE A 126 1.20 -2.44 2.91
N LYS A 127 2.23 -1.98 2.19
CA LYS A 127 2.20 -1.90 0.71
C LYS A 127 1.91 -3.29 0.13
N GLU A 128 2.68 -4.30 0.48
CA GLU A 128 2.50 -5.66 -0.03
C GLU A 128 1.10 -6.20 0.25
N ALA A 129 0.57 -5.98 1.46
CA ALA A 129 -0.75 -6.44 1.85
C ALA A 129 -1.91 -5.83 1.03
N PHE A 130 -1.74 -4.63 0.49
CA PHE A 130 -2.76 -3.92 -0.29
C PHE A 130 -2.50 -3.88 -1.81
N ASP A 131 -1.25 -4.07 -2.22
CA ASP A 131 -0.82 -4.17 -3.63
C ASP A 131 -0.95 -5.60 -4.17
N GLY A 132 -0.74 -6.63 -3.33
CA GLY A 132 -1.00 -8.03 -3.70
C GLY A 132 -2.48 -8.27 -4.08
N ASP A 133 -3.39 -7.51 -3.48
CA ASP A 133 -4.80 -7.46 -3.85
C ASP A 133 -4.98 -6.97 -5.29
N ARG A 134 -4.16 -6.01 -5.75
CA ARG A 134 -4.21 -5.49 -7.12
C ARG A 134 -3.81 -6.57 -8.14
N LEU A 135 -2.72 -7.30 -7.86
CA LEU A 135 -2.21 -8.38 -8.71
C LEU A 135 -3.19 -9.57 -8.80
N ALA A 136 -3.74 -10.02 -7.67
CA ALA A 136 -4.75 -11.08 -7.66
C ALA A 136 -5.95 -10.70 -8.54
N THR A 137 -6.33 -9.42 -8.51
CA THR A 137 -7.48 -8.95 -9.27
C THR A 137 -7.16 -8.65 -10.75
N GLU A 138 -5.90 -8.41 -11.13
CA GLU A 138 -5.45 -8.37 -12.54
C GLU A 138 -5.46 -9.77 -13.16
N VAL A 139 -4.99 -10.79 -12.44
CA VAL A 139 -5.00 -12.20 -12.89
C VAL A 139 -6.43 -12.71 -13.10
N ASP A 140 -7.35 -12.37 -12.19
CA ASP A 140 -8.76 -12.75 -12.30
C ASP A 140 -9.46 -12.19 -13.55
N ASN A 141 -9.02 -11.02 -14.03
CA ASN A 141 -9.51 -10.44 -15.29
C ASN A 141 -8.94 -11.14 -16.52
N ILE A 142 -7.72 -11.67 -16.44
CA ILE A 142 -7.06 -12.36 -17.56
C ILE A 142 -7.63 -13.77 -17.73
N ILE A 143 -8.01 -14.45 -16.63
CA ILE A 143 -8.56 -15.81 -16.67
C ILE A 143 -10.05 -15.83 -17.08
N LYS A 144 -10.77 -14.70 -16.90
CA LYS A 144 -12.21 -14.57 -17.23
C LYS A 144 -12.48 -13.94 -18.61
N ASN A 145 -11.43 -13.56 -19.34
CA ASN A 145 -11.47 -13.17 -20.75
C ASN A 145 -10.85 -14.30 -21.60
#